data_AF-A0A0Q4INI3-F1
#
_entry.id   AF-A0A0Q4INI3-F1
#
_cell.length_a   1.000
_cell.length_b   1.000
_cell.length_c   1.000
_cell.angle_alpha   90.00
_cell.angle_beta   90.00
_cell.angle_gamma   90.00
#
_symmetry.space_group_name_H-M   'P 1'
#
loop_
_entity.id
_entity.type
_entity.pdbx_description
1 polymer ?
#
loop_
_entity_poly.entity_id
_entity_poly.type
_entity_poly.pdbx_seq_one_letter_code
_entity_poly.pdbx_strand_id
1 'polypeptide(L)'
;MKAGLSPKVKQSRDGYLDMLDRQRRERDDEFITKEFGRIKVKLLPTGRLEVTYPDGYVEPDLRKASGQRVWELMEMLPELKDALIWAGWY
;
A
#
# COMPACT_ATOMS: atom_id res chain seq x y z
N MET A 1 -21.28 30.03 20.99
CA MET A 1 -21.03 28.58 20.91
C MET A 1 -20.68 28.20 19.48
N LYS A 2 -19.89 27.15 19.32
CA LYS A 2 -19.10 26.72 18.16
C LYS A 2 -19.94 26.35 16.92
N ALA A 3 -19.42 26.68 15.73
CA ALA A 3 -19.64 25.91 14.50
C ALA A 3 -18.32 25.90 13.72
N GLY A 4 -17.50 24.87 13.95
CA GLY A 4 -16.27 24.63 13.21
C GLY A 4 -16.63 24.15 11.80
N LEU A 5 -16.39 24.99 10.81
CA LEU A 5 -16.45 24.64 9.39
C LEU A 5 -15.27 23.70 9.09
N SER A 6 -15.53 22.39 9.07
CA SER A 6 -14.58 21.42 8.50
C SER A 6 -14.37 21.76 7.00
N PRO A 7 -13.12 21.85 6.51
CA PRO A 7 -12.90 22.06 5.08
C PRO A 7 -13.32 20.78 4.35
N LYS A 8 -14.44 20.86 3.61
CA LYS A 8 -14.74 19.89 2.55
C LYS A 8 -13.70 20.10 1.47
N VAL A 9 -12.61 19.35 1.54
CA VAL A 9 -11.59 19.30 0.49
C VAL A 9 -12.30 18.82 -0.78
N LYS A 10 -12.68 19.75 -1.66
CA LYS A 10 -13.24 19.42 -2.97
C LYS A 10 -12.12 18.73 -3.74
N GLN A 11 -12.24 17.42 -3.89
CA GLN A 11 -11.39 16.66 -4.80
C GLN A 11 -11.55 17.27 -6.20
N SER A 12 -10.45 17.77 -6.78
CA SER A 12 -10.48 18.35 -8.11
C SER A 12 -10.88 17.29 -9.14
N ARG A 13 -11.50 17.72 -10.24
CA ARG A 13 -11.86 16.82 -11.36
C ARG A 13 -10.67 15.97 -11.82
N ASP A 14 -9.48 16.55 -11.81
CA ASP A 14 -8.24 15.87 -12.18
C ASP A 14 -7.86 14.77 -11.19
N GLY A 15 -8.03 15.01 -9.88
CA GLY A 15 -7.80 13.99 -8.85
C GLY A 15 -8.80 12.82 -8.92
N TYR A 16 -10.03 13.07 -9.39
CA TYR A 16 -11.00 12.02 -9.64
C TYR A 16 -10.66 11.19 -10.89
N LEU A 17 -10.19 11.83 -11.96
CA LEU A 17 -9.76 11.12 -13.18
C LEU A 17 -8.50 10.29 -12.94
N ASP A 18 -7.54 10.78 -12.16
CA ASP A 18 -6.34 10.04 -11.74
C ASP A 18 -6.70 8.81 -10.89
N MET A 19 -7.68 8.94 -9.97
CA MET A 19 -8.18 7.80 -9.20
C MET A 19 -8.83 6.73 -10.11
N LEU A 20 -9.64 7.14 -11.09
CA LEU A 20 -10.26 6.21 -12.05
C LEU A 20 -9.23 5.54 -12.96
N ASP A 21 -8.19 6.25 -13.37
CA ASP A 21 -7.12 5.69 -14.20
C ASP A 21 -6.32 4.61 -13.43
N ARG A 22 -6.00 4.87 -12.15
CA ARG A 22 -5.36 3.87 -11.28
C ARG A 22 -6.22 2.63 -11.05
N GLN A 23 -7.54 2.81 -10.88
CA GLN A 23 -8.48 1.70 -10.76
C GLN A 23 -8.61 0.88 -12.05
N ARG A 24 -8.52 1.53 -13.22
CA ARG A 24 -8.48 0.81 -14.51
C ARG A 24 -7.21 -0.01 -14.66
N ARG A 25 -6.04 0.56 -14.35
CA ARG A 25 -4.76 -0.18 -14.41
C ARG A 25 -4.71 -1.38 -13.47
N GLU A 26 -5.29 -1.27 -12.27
CA GLU A 26 -5.46 -2.42 -11.39
C GLU A 26 -6.35 -3.52 -11.99
N ARG A 27 -7.41 -3.14 -12.69
CA ARG A 27 -8.29 -4.07 -13.40
C ARG A 27 -7.59 -4.74 -14.58
N ASP A 28 -6.63 -4.06 -15.18
CA ASP A 28 -5.81 -4.57 -16.29
C ASP A 28 -4.58 -5.38 -15.81
N ASP A 29 -4.52 -5.74 -14.52
CA ASP A 29 -3.44 -6.50 -13.89
C ASP A 29 -2.04 -5.86 -14.02
N GLU A 30 -1.98 -4.54 -14.21
CA GLU A 30 -0.71 -3.81 -14.19
C GLU A 30 -0.23 -3.68 -12.74
N PHE A 31 0.62 -4.60 -12.28
CA PHE A 31 1.27 -4.50 -10.97
C PHE A 31 2.77 -4.71 -11.09
N ILE A 32 3.53 -4.19 -10.12
CA ILE A 32 4.96 -4.44 -10.04
C ILE A 32 5.20 -5.43 -8.91
N THR A 33 5.71 -6.61 -9.25
CA THR A 33 6.16 -7.59 -8.26
C THR A 33 7.66 -7.53 -8.05
N LYS A 34 8.09 -7.65 -6.80
CA LYS A 34 9.50 -7.78 -6.45
C LYS A 34 9.67 -8.75 -5.29
N GLU A 35 10.76 -9.50 -5.30
CA GLU A 35 11.10 -10.46 -4.26
C GLU A 35 12.25 -9.90 -3.42
N PHE A 36 12.09 -9.98 -2.10
CA PHE A 36 13.08 -9.56 -1.11
C PHE A 36 13.31 -10.75 -0.21
N GLY A 37 14.39 -11.50 -0.46
CA GLY A 37 14.73 -12.72 0.26
C GLY A 37 13.58 -13.73 0.30
N ARG A 38 12.89 -13.83 1.44
CA ARG A 38 11.82 -14.78 1.71
C ARG A 38 10.42 -14.20 1.52
N ILE A 39 10.29 -12.90 1.32
CA ILE A 39 9.01 -12.25 1.05
C ILE A 39 8.88 -11.86 -0.41
N LYS A 40 7.65 -11.91 -0.91
CA LYS A 40 7.30 -11.39 -2.24
C LYS A 40 6.31 -10.27 -2.07
N VAL A 41 6.60 -9.12 -2.68
CA VAL A 41 5.71 -7.97 -2.64
C VAL A 41 5.14 -7.67 -4.00
N LYS A 42 3.90 -7.23 -4.03
CA LYS A 42 3.20 -6.74 -5.21
C LYS A 42 2.70 -5.32 -4.90
N LEU A 43 3.22 -4.35 -5.64
CA LEU A 43 2.77 -2.96 -5.60
C LEU A 43 1.76 -2.72 -6.72
N LEU A 44 0.53 -2.38 -6.34
CA LEU A 44 -0.52 -2.05 -7.28
C LEU A 44 -0.50 -0.54 -7.60
N PRO A 45 -1.02 -0.10 -8.76
CA PRO A 45 -1.06 1.31 -9.19
C PRO A 45 -1.80 2.25 -8.24
N THR A 46 -2.71 1.77 -7.40
CA THR A 46 -3.33 2.60 -6.34
C THR A 46 -2.40 2.87 -5.15
N GLY A 47 -1.21 2.29 -5.16
CA GLY A 47 -0.25 2.30 -4.07
C GLY A 47 -0.55 1.28 -2.98
N ARG A 48 -1.48 0.35 -3.22
CA ARG A 48 -1.72 -0.81 -2.35
C ARG A 48 -0.54 -1.76 -2.43
N LEU A 49 -0.05 -2.19 -1.26
CA LEU A 49 1.07 -3.12 -1.14
C LEU A 49 0.54 -4.47 -0.63
N GLU A 50 0.62 -5.48 -1.47
CA GLU A 50 0.36 -6.87 -1.12
C GLU A 50 1.69 -7.55 -0.77
N VAL A 51 1.72 -8.29 0.33
CA VAL A 51 2.92 -8.97 0.84
C VAL A 51 2.60 -10.45 1.03
N THR A 52 3.34 -11.30 0.32
CA THR A 52 3.35 -12.75 0.53
C THR A 52 4.51 -13.09 1.45
N TYR A 53 4.20 -13.74 2.56
CA TYR A 53 5.14 -14.15 3.59
C TYR A 53 5.64 -15.59 3.36
N PRO A 54 6.72 -16.00 4.06
CA PRO A 54 7.33 -17.32 3.85
C PRO A 54 6.46 -18.49 4.31
N ASP A 55 5.51 -18.23 5.21
CA ASP A 55 4.51 -19.19 5.69
C ASP A 55 3.35 -19.41 4.69
N GLY A 56 3.39 -18.71 3.55
CA GLY A 56 2.34 -18.73 2.54
C GLY A 56 1.16 -17.82 2.86
N TYR A 57 1.18 -17.09 3.98
CA TYR A 57 0.19 -16.07 4.25
C TYR A 57 0.38 -14.91 3.26
N VAL A 58 -0.73 -14.42 2.72
CA VAL A 58 -0.76 -13.25 1.84
C VAL A 58 -1.51 -12.15 2.59
N GLU A 59 -0.82 -11.08 2.93
CA GLU A 59 -1.46 -9.85 3.37
C GLU A 59 -1.84 -9.05 2.12
N PRO A 60 -3.12 -8.99 1.76
CA PRO A 60 -3.56 -8.39 0.51
C PRO A 60 -3.35 -6.87 0.52
N ASP A 61 -3.36 -6.21 1.67
CA ASP A 61 -3.16 -4.76 1.77
C ASP A 61 -2.50 -4.38 3.10
N LEU A 62 -1.19 -4.10 3.04
CA LEU A 62 -0.43 -3.71 4.22
C LEU A 62 -0.90 -2.38 4.84
N ARG A 63 -1.66 -1.53 4.13
CA ARG A 63 -2.25 -0.29 4.71
C ARG A 63 -3.29 -0.62 5.79
N LYS A 64 -3.88 -1.82 5.74
CA LYS A 64 -4.89 -2.27 6.69
C LYS A 64 -4.28 -2.91 7.92
N ALA A 65 -3.00 -3.30 7.86
CA ALA A 65 -2.28 -3.75 9.03
C ALA A 65 -2.04 -2.58 10.00
N SER A 66 -2.07 -2.87 11.31
CA SER A 66 -1.73 -1.85 12.30
C SER A 66 -0.25 -1.48 12.21
N GLY A 67 0.11 -0.23 12.52
CA GLY A 67 1.52 0.19 12.51
C GLY A 67 2.40 -0.63 13.45
N GLN A 68 1.84 -1.06 14.60
CA GLN A 68 2.52 -1.99 15.51
C GLN A 68 2.80 -3.34 14.84
N ARG A 69 1.82 -3.90 14.12
CA ARG A 69 1.99 -5.16 13.39
C ARG A 69 3.05 -5.04 12.30
N VAL A 70 3.07 -3.93 11.55
CA VAL A 70 4.11 -3.68 10.54
C VAL A 70 5.49 -3.60 11.17
N TRP A 71 5.60 -2.94 12.33
CA TRP A 71 6.88 -2.83 13.04
C TRP A 71 7.38 -4.18 13.55
N GLU A 72 6.51 -4.98 14.19
CA GLU A 72 6.82 -6.37 14.59
C GLU A 72 7.27 -7.21 13.39
N LEU A 73 6.60 -7.07 12.25
CA LEU A 73 6.97 -7.77 11.02
C LEU A 73 8.34 -7.31 10.49
N MET A 74 8.69 -6.04 10.62
CA MET A 74 10.03 -5.54 10.25
C MET A 74 11.13 -6.07 11.18
N GLU A 75 10.83 -6.27 12.46
CA GLU A 75 11.78 -6.90 13.39
C GLU A 75 11.99 -8.39 13.07
N MET A 76 10.89 -9.10 12.75
CA MET A 76 10.94 -10.53 12.39
C MET A 76 11.51 -10.79 11.00
N LEU A 77 11.24 -9.90 10.05
CA LEU A 77 11.60 -10.00 8.64
C LEU A 77 12.27 -8.68 8.21
N PRO A 78 13.60 -8.55 8.39
CA PRO A 78 14.32 -7.33 8.03
C PRO A 78 14.16 -6.93 6.56
N GLU A 79 13.96 -7.92 5.68
CA GLU A 79 13.69 -7.78 4.24
C GLU A 79 12.42 -6.96 3.96
N LEU A 80 11.46 -6.93 4.90
CA LEU A 80 10.26 -6.11 4.80
C LEU A 80 10.60 -4.62 4.79
N LYS A 81 11.66 -4.21 5.49
CA LYS A 81 12.11 -2.81 5.47
C LYS A 81 12.54 -2.38 4.08
N ASP A 82 13.33 -3.20 3.39
CA ASP A 82 13.77 -2.91 2.03
C ASP A 82 12.59 -2.87 1.05
N ALA A 83 11.61 -3.76 1.26
CA ALA A 83 10.38 -3.76 0.48
C ALA A 83 9.53 -2.49 0.69
N LEU A 84 9.44 -2.01 1.94
CA LEU A 84 8.74 -0.76 2.27
C LEU A 84 9.43 0.47 1.67
N ILE A 85 10.76 0.55 1.73
CA ILE A 85 11.54 1.63 1.10
C ILE A 85 11.32 1.60 -0.41
N TRP A 86 11.41 0.43 -1.04
CA TRP A 86 11.16 0.27 -2.47
C TRP A 86 9.73 0.66 -2.88
N ALA A 87 8.74 0.37 -2.03
CA ALA A 87 7.35 0.77 -2.23
C ALA A 87 7.08 2.26 -1.92
N GLY A 88 8.06 2.99 -1.37
CA GLY A 88 7.93 4.40 -0.99
C GLY A 88 7.14 4.65 0.30
N TRP A 89 7.12 3.69 1.23
CA TRP A 89 6.37 3.76 2.50
C TRP A 89 7.24 4.08 3.72
N TYR A 90 8.57 4.04 3.57
CA TYR A 90 9.56 4.32 4.62
C TYR A 90 10.58 5.32 4.08
#